data_AF-A0A0N4UB95-F1
#
_entry.id   AF-A0A0N4UB95-F1
#
_cell.length_a   1.000
_cell.length_b   1.000
_cell.length_c   1.000
_cell.angle_alpha   90.00
_cell.angle_beta   90.00
_cell.angle_gamma   90.00
#
_symmetry.space_group_name_H-M   'P 1'
#
loop_
_entity.id
_entity.type
_entity.pdbx_description
1 polymer ?
#
loop_
_entity_poly.entity_id
_entity_poly.type
_entity_poly.pdbx_seq_one_letter_code
_entity_poly.pdbx_strand_id
1 'polypeptide(L)'
;MLNREGDDMNIVVLRAKCLNVIHMALKVKHGQLNPIAMDALQAFIRDPRFESHGTVENESDTLVMQVLKTINPLESWKPHFQCRILTIIIEMMCNPKKRISLTIIKETIQMCSKVYGNAEETSVRLAARAAVAQIVSSFCSTANLPEEFVAQERIAIFMDVTALLDDTVKNIDKLGHQTERVVILLDTVYCLLSVQPISIQTHQPFINVIW
;
A
#
# COMPACT_ATOMS: atom_id res chain seq x y z
N MET A 1 -18.39 13.17 -24.44
CA MET A 1 -17.56 12.56 -23.38
C MET A 1 -16.99 11.19 -23.79
N LEU A 2 -16.69 10.94 -25.08
CA LEU A 2 -16.35 9.59 -25.59
C LEU A 2 -14.88 9.35 -25.98
N ASN A 3 -13.94 10.24 -25.62
CA ASN A 3 -12.52 10.08 -25.98
C ASN A 3 -11.56 9.84 -24.79
N ARG A 4 -12.05 9.68 -23.55
CA ARG A 4 -11.17 9.48 -22.38
C ARG A 4 -10.77 8.02 -22.14
N GLU A 5 -11.66 7.06 -22.43
CA GLU A 5 -11.38 5.63 -22.22
C GLU A 5 -10.18 5.11 -23.05
N GLY A 6 -10.06 5.60 -24.29
CA GLY A 6 -8.93 5.24 -25.17
C GLY A 6 -7.57 5.75 -24.67
N ASP A 7 -7.56 6.87 -23.94
CA ASP A 7 -6.34 7.46 -23.38
C ASP A 7 -5.92 6.72 -22.09
N ASP A 8 -6.90 6.34 -21.25
CA ASP A 8 -6.66 5.57 -20.03
C ASP A 8 -6.15 4.14 -20.34
N MET A 9 -6.69 3.46 -21.35
CA MET A 9 -6.12 2.16 -21.78
C MET A 9 -4.68 2.30 -22.29
N ASN A 10 -4.38 3.40 -22.98
CA ASN A 10 -3.02 3.65 -23.48
C ASN A 10 -2.05 3.87 -22.32
N ILE A 11 -2.44 4.64 -21.29
CA ILE A 11 -1.54 4.87 -20.15
C ILE A 11 -1.29 3.60 -19.34
N VAL A 12 -2.28 2.72 -19.17
CA VAL A 12 -2.11 1.44 -18.46
C VAL A 12 -1.04 0.56 -19.15
N VAL A 13 -1.09 0.48 -20.49
CA VAL A 13 -0.10 -0.27 -21.28
C VAL A 13 1.28 0.40 -21.23
N LEU A 14 1.34 1.74 -21.30
CA LEU A 14 2.60 2.48 -21.22
C LEU A 14 3.28 2.28 -19.85
N ARG A 15 2.51 2.39 -18.76
CA ARG A 15 3.01 2.12 -17.41
C ARG A 15 3.56 0.71 -17.30
N ALA A 16 2.83 -0.29 -17.77
CA ALA A 16 3.27 -1.68 -17.73
C ALA A 16 4.62 -1.88 -18.45
N LYS A 17 4.82 -1.23 -19.60
CA LYS A 17 6.10 -1.26 -20.34
C LYS A 17 7.23 -0.59 -19.54
N CYS A 18 7.00 0.62 -19.03
CA CYS A 18 7.99 1.36 -18.24
C CYS A 18 8.39 0.58 -16.97
N LEU A 19 7.39 0.08 -16.24
CA LEU A 19 7.59 -0.69 -15.02
C LEU A 19 8.29 -2.02 -15.30
N ASN A 20 8.02 -2.68 -16.42
CA ASN A 20 8.77 -3.88 -16.81
C ASN A 20 10.26 -3.58 -17.01
N VAL A 21 10.62 -2.45 -17.62
CA VAL A 21 12.03 -2.04 -17.76
C VAL A 21 12.67 -1.78 -16.40
N ILE A 22 11.96 -1.08 -15.51
CA ILE A 22 12.41 -0.81 -14.13
C ILE A 22 12.60 -2.13 -13.36
N HIS A 23 11.64 -3.05 -13.45
CA HIS A 23 11.69 -4.36 -12.82
C HIS A 23 12.92 -5.17 -13.27
N MET A 24 13.16 -5.19 -14.57
CA MET A 24 14.31 -5.88 -15.14
C MET A 24 15.61 -5.26 -14.63
N ALA A 25 15.72 -3.93 -14.62
CA ALA A 25 16.90 -3.24 -14.11
C ALA A 25 17.14 -3.50 -12.62
N LEU A 26 16.10 -3.56 -11.78
CA LEU A 26 16.22 -3.88 -10.35
C LEU A 26 16.67 -5.32 -10.08
N LYS A 27 16.37 -6.26 -10.98
CA LYS A 27 16.78 -7.68 -10.89
C LYS A 27 18.22 -7.93 -11.35
N VAL A 28 18.83 -7.02 -12.10
CA VAL A 28 20.17 -7.21 -12.62
C VAL A 28 21.18 -7.24 -11.45
N LYS A 29 22.03 -8.27 -11.42
CA LYS A 29 23.08 -8.40 -10.38
C LYS A 29 24.15 -7.30 -10.47
N HIS A 30 24.28 -6.64 -11.63
CA HIS A 30 25.21 -5.52 -11.84
C HIS A 30 24.70 -4.26 -11.13
N GLY A 31 25.35 -3.91 -10.01
CA GLY A 31 24.86 -2.92 -9.05
C GLY A 31 24.79 -1.47 -9.52
N GLN A 32 25.30 -1.10 -10.70
CA GLN A 32 25.21 0.28 -11.20
C GLN A 32 23.80 0.63 -11.70
N LEU A 33 23.00 -0.35 -12.14
CA LEU A 33 21.66 -0.10 -12.68
C LEU A 33 20.61 0.04 -11.58
N ASN A 34 20.76 -0.64 -10.45
CA ASN A 34 19.74 -0.66 -9.41
C ASN A 34 19.44 0.73 -8.83
N PRO A 35 20.43 1.59 -8.50
CA PRO A 35 20.17 2.96 -8.07
C PRO A 35 19.40 3.76 -9.11
N ILE A 36 19.82 3.68 -10.38
CA ILE A 36 19.17 4.38 -11.50
C ILE A 36 17.72 3.90 -11.65
N ALA A 37 17.47 2.59 -11.51
CA ALA A 37 16.14 2.02 -11.60
C ALA A 37 15.24 2.47 -10.44
N MET A 38 15.77 2.64 -9.23
CA MET A 38 15.03 3.21 -8.10
C MET A 38 14.72 4.70 -8.32
N ASP A 39 15.67 5.47 -8.83
CA ASP A 39 15.46 6.89 -9.16
C ASP A 39 14.41 7.03 -10.27
N ALA A 40 14.46 6.15 -11.27
CA ALA A 40 13.46 6.07 -12.33
C ALA A 40 12.07 5.71 -11.76
N LEU A 41 11.98 4.75 -10.83
CA LEU A 41 10.72 4.42 -10.16
C LEU A 41 10.16 5.60 -9.37
N GLN A 42 11.02 6.30 -8.64
CA GLN A 42 10.61 7.48 -7.87
C GLN A 42 10.13 8.61 -8.78
N ALA A 43 10.84 8.88 -9.88
CA ALA A 43 10.41 9.84 -10.88
C ALA A 43 9.08 9.42 -11.52
N PHE A 44 8.93 8.13 -11.81
CA PHE A 44 7.72 7.56 -12.41
C PHE A 44 6.48 7.75 -11.54
N ILE A 45 6.56 7.48 -10.22
CA ILE A 45 5.39 7.67 -9.33
C ILE A 45 5.03 9.13 -9.08
N ARG A 46 5.97 10.06 -9.33
CA ARG A 46 5.80 11.51 -9.15
C ARG A 46 5.32 12.21 -10.41
N ASP A 47 5.43 11.57 -11.56
CA ASP A 47 5.11 12.17 -12.84
C ASP A 47 3.60 12.12 -13.10
N PRO A 48 2.92 13.29 -13.15
CA PRO A 48 1.47 13.36 -13.30
C PRO A 48 0.94 12.67 -14.57
N ARG A 49 1.79 12.52 -15.59
CA ARG A 49 1.42 11.85 -16.85
C ARG A 49 1.11 10.37 -16.64
N PHE A 50 1.66 9.76 -15.59
CA PHE A 50 1.37 8.38 -15.21
C PHE A 50 0.28 8.29 -14.13
N GLU A 51 -0.44 9.37 -13.80
CA GLU A 51 -1.65 9.25 -12.97
C GLU A 51 -2.85 8.89 -13.83
N SER A 52 -3.76 8.05 -13.32
CA SER A 52 -5.04 7.80 -14.01
C SER A 52 -5.94 8.98 -13.66
N HIS A 53 -6.41 9.71 -14.67
CA HIS A 53 -7.32 10.83 -14.48
C HIS A 53 -8.80 10.39 -14.48
N GLY A 54 -9.06 9.13 -14.83
CA GLY A 54 -10.37 8.49 -14.78
C GLY A 54 -10.46 7.33 -13.79
N THR A 55 -11.68 6.81 -13.65
CA THR A 55 -11.95 5.53 -13.00
C THR A 55 -11.37 4.41 -13.86
N VAL A 56 -10.29 3.79 -13.41
CA VAL A 56 -9.81 2.55 -14.00
C VAL A 56 -10.85 1.46 -13.76
N GLU A 57 -11.23 0.73 -14.81
CA GLU A 57 -12.24 -0.33 -14.75
C GLU A 57 -11.83 -1.43 -13.78
N ASN A 58 -10.54 -1.78 -13.80
CA ASN A 58 -9.96 -2.77 -12.92
C ASN A 58 -8.95 -2.14 -11.98
N GLU A 59 -9.00 -2.52 -10.71
CA GLU A 59 -8.04 -2.04 -9.72
C GLU A 59 -6.60 -2.46 -10.06
N SER A 60 -6.44 -3.55 -10.82
CA SER A 60 -5.16 -4.01 -11.38
C SER A 60 -4.44 -2.97 -12.22
N ASP A 61 -5.18 -2.00 -12.73
CA ASP A 61 -4.73 -1.02 -13.72
C ASP A 61 -4.38 0.33 -13.05
N THR A 62 -4.65 0.45 -11.75
CA THR A 62 -4.19 1.58 -10.95
C THR A 62 -2.66 1.63 -10.93
N LEU A 63 -2.10 2.84 -10.96
CA LEU A 63 -0.65 3.05 -10.85
C LEU A 63 -0.07 2.32 -9.63
N VAL A 64 -0.74 2.43 -8.49
CA VAL A 64 -0.31 1.83 -7.24
C VAL A 64 -0.20 0.31 -7.35
N MET A 65 -1.25 -0.33 -7.85
CA MET A 65 -1.27 -1.80 -7.99
C MET A 65 -0.23 -2.28 -9.01
N GLN A 66 -0.05 -1.56 -10.13
CA GLN A 66 0.99 -1.90 -11.10
C GLN A 66 2.39 -1.77 -10.50
N VAL A 67 2.66 -0.74 -9.69
CA VAL A 67 3.92 -0.59 -8.96
C VAL A 67 4.11 -1.73 -7.96
N LEU A 68 3.11 -2.05 -7.14
CA LEU A 68 3.18 -3.15 -6.17
C LEU A 68 3.50 -4.49 -6.84
N LYS A 69 2.86 -4.80 -7.97
CA LYS A 69 3.17 -6.00 -8.78
C LYS A 69 4.62 -6.00 -9.28
N THR A 70 5.11 -4.84 -9.69
CA THR A 70 6.48 -4.65 -10.19
C THR A 70 7.51 -4.90 -9.09
N ILE A 71 7.22 -4.51 -7.85
CA ILE A 71 8.12 -4.68 -6.71
C ILE A 71 7.80 -5.92 -5.86
N ASN A 72 6.88 -6.80 -6.26
CA ASN A 72 6.49 -7.97 -5.49
C ASN A 72 7.66 -8.84 -4.95
N PRO A 73 8.82 -9.00 -5.62
CA PRO A 73 9.95 -9.75 -5.05
C PRO A 73 10.81 -8.94 -4.04
N LEU A 74 10.32 -7.82 -3.49
CA LEU A 74 11.07 -6.90 -2.63
C LEU A 74 11.78 -7.59 -1.45
N GLU A 75 11.16 -8.61 -0.85
CA GLU A 75 11.73 -9.36 0.27
C GLU A 75 13.05 -10.06 -0.08
N SER A 76 13.32 -10.30 -1.37
CA SER A 76 14.55 -10.93 -1.85
C SER A 76 15.65 -9.94 -2.24
N TRP A 77 15.38 -8.64 -2.14
CA TRP A 77 16.34 -7.59 -2.53
C TRP A 77 17.24 -7.19 -1.37
N LYS A 78 18.35 -6.49 -1.68
CA LYS A 78 19.29 -6.04 -0.66
C LYS A 78 18.63 -5.06 0.34
N PRO A 79 19.02 -5.07 1.63
CA PRO A 79 18.41 -4.24 2.69
C PRO A 79 18.22 -2.76 2.35
N HIS A 80 19.25 -2.09 1.81
CA HIS A 80 19.14 -0.68 1.43
C HIS A 80 18.10 -0.42 0.32
N PHE A 81 17.90 -1.36 -0.60
CA PHE A 81 16.85 -1.28 -1.61
C PHE A 81 15.47 -1.47 -0.98
N GLN A 82 15.34 -2.41 -0.03
CA GLN A 82 14.10 -2.62 0.70
C GLN A 82 13.64 -1.34 1.39
N CYS A 83 14.52 -0.70 2.16
CA CYS A 83 14.22 0.57 2.83
C CYS A 83 13.84 1.69 1.84
N ARG A 84 14.55 1.80 0.71
CA ARG A 84 14.27 2.83 -0.29
C ARG A 84 12.92 2.63 -0.96
N ILE A 85 12.58 1.40 -1.34
CA ILE A 85 11.30 1.08 -1.96
C ILE A 85 10.16 1.27 -0.98
N LEU A 86 10.31 0.85 0.29
CA LEU A 86 9.29 1.11 1.32
C LEU A 86 9.02 2.62 1.46
N THR A 87 10.05 3.46 1.38
CA THR A 87 9.89 4.92 1.38
C THR A 87 9.07 5.42 0.18
N ILE A 88 9.34 4.88 -1.02
CA ILE A 88 8.61 5.21 -2.26
C ILE A 88 7.14 4.77 -2.14
N ILE A 89 6.88 3.61 -1.53
CA ILE A 89 5.51 3.12 -1.31
C ILE A 89 4.76 4.01 -0.32
N ILE A 90 5.38 4.44 0.78
CA ILE A 90 4.78 5.41 1.70
C ILE A 90 4.40 6.69 0.95
N GLU A 91 5.31 7.24 0.15
CA GLU A 91 5.04 8.46 -0.62
C GLU A 91 3.83 8.32 -1.53
N MET A 92 3.70 7.17 -2.20
CA MET A 92 2.59 6.89 -3.10
C MET A 92 1.26 6.64 -2.36
N MET A 93 1.31 5.92 -1.24
CA MET A 93 0.14 5.48 -0.47
C MET A 93 -0.40 6.57 0.47
N CYS A 94 0.47 7.43 0.97
CA CYS A 94 0.12 8.54 1.86
C CYS A 94 -0.15 9.84 1.10
N ASN A 95 -0.44 9.77 -0.21
CA ASN A 95 -0.77 10.93 -1.01
C ASN A 95 -2.18 11.44 -0.63
N PRO A 96 -2.31 12.65 -0.04
CA PRO A 96 -3.60 13.14 0.47
C PRO A 96 -4.65 13.39 -0.61
N LYS A 97 -4.25 13.40 -1.89
CA LYS A 97 -5.15 13.62 -3.03
C LYS A 97 -5.82 12.33 -3.51
N LYS A 98 -5.41 11.16 -3.00
CA LYS A 98 -5.88 9.86 -3.49
C LYS A 98 -6.42 9.04 -2.33
N ARG A 99 -7.63 8.50 -2.51
CA ARG A 99 -8.14 7.44 -1.64
C ARG A 99 -7.55 6.12 -2.08
N ILE A 100 -6.90 5.43 -1.15
CA ILE A 100 -6.42 4.07 -1.34
C ILE A 100 -7.58 3.11 -1.10
N SER A 101 -7.74 2.11 -1.97
CA SER A 101 -8.77 1.07 -1.80
C SER A 101 -8.35 0.02 -0.78
N LEU A 102 -9.33 -0.68 -0.21
CA LEU A 102 -9.11 -1.78 0.73
C LEU A 102 -8.17 -2.86 0.19
N THR A 103 -8.32 -3.22 -1.09
CA THR A 103 -7.50 -4.26 -1.71
C THR A 103 -6.04 -3.82 -1.84
N ILE A 104 -5.78 -2.58 -2.26
CA ILE A 104 -4.41 -2.04 -2.37
C ILE A 104 -3.72 -2.02 -1.00
N ILE A 105 -4.42 -1.60 0.07
CA ILE A 105 -3.82 -1.60 1.41
C ILE A 105 -3.54 -3.02 1.92
N LYS A 106 -4.42 -3.99 1.64
CA LYS A 106 -4.19 -5.40 1.97
C LYS A 106 -2.93 -5.94 1.28
N GLU A 107 -2.80 -5.70 -0.01
CA GLU A 107 -1.64 -6.13 -0.79
C GLU A 107 -0.33 -5.50 -0.26
N THR A 108 -0.41 -4.22 0.13
CA THR A 108 0.73 -3.49 0.69
C THR A 108 1.13 -4.01 2.06
N ILE A 109 0.17 -4.29 2.95
CA ILE A 109 0.45 -4.88 4.27
C ILE A 109 1.05 -6.29 4.10
N GLN A 110 0.53 -7.08 3.17
CA GLN A 110 1.09 -8.40 2.89
C GLN A 110 2.54 -8.31 2.37
N MET A 111 2.83 -7.37 1.47
CA MET A 111 4.19 -7.10 1.02
C MET A 111 5.10 -6.67 2.19
N CYS A 112 4.68 -5.70 3.01
CA CYS A 112 5.43 -5.28 4.19
C CYS A 112 5.67 -6.43 5.16
N SER A 113 4.69 -7.32 5.35
CA SER A 113 4.79 -8.51 6.19
C SER A 113 5.83 -9.50 5.64
N LYS A 114 5.85 -9.73 4.32
CA LYS A 114 6.89 -10.55 3.67
C LYS A 114 8.27 -9.95 3.85
N VAL A 115 8.42 -8.64 3.62
CA VAL A 115 9.71 -7.94 3.80
C VAL A 115 10.18 -8.04 5.24
N TYR A 116 9.30 -7.76 6.21
CA TYR A 116 9.61 -7.85 7.63
C TYR A 116 10.09 -9.26 8.03
N GLY A 117 9.35 -10.29 7.62
CA GLY A 117 9.66 -11.67 8.00
C GLY A 117 10.89 -12.27 7.33
N ASN A 118 11.44 -11.63 6.29
CA ASN A 118 12.66 -12.05 5.61
C ASN A 118 13.81 -11.06 5.78
N ALA A 119 13.64 -10.04 6.62
CA ALA A 119 14.61 -8.97 6.79
C ALA A 119 15.89 -9.49 7.47
N GLU A 120 17.02 -9.34 6.79
CA GLU A 120 18.35 -9.64 7.35
C GLU A 120 18.76 -8.61 8.41
N GLU A 121 18.34 -7.35 8.24
CA GLU A 121 18.70 -6.23 9.11
C GLU A 121 17.52 -5.69 9.90
N THR A 122 17.80 -5.23 11.13
CA THR A 122 16.82 -4.53 11.97
C THR A 122 16.31 -3.24 11.33
N SER A 123 17.15 -2.56 10.54
CA SER A 123 16.80 -1.35 9.79
C SER A 123 15.59 -1.58 8.87
N VAL A 124 15.59 -2.70 8.13
CA VAL A 124 14.52 -3.09 7.22
C VAL A 124 13.24 -3.43 7.98
N ARG A 125 13.35 -4.17 9.09
CA ARG A 125 12.21 -4.48 9.97
C ARG A 125 11.54 -3.18 10.46
N LEU A 126 12.33 -2.22 10.93
CA LEU A 126 11.83 -0.92 11.39
C LEU A 126 11.20 -0.11 10.26
N ALA A 127 11.82 -0.11 9.07
CA ALA A 127 11.26 0.56 7.90
C ALA A 127 9.91 -0.04 7.49
N ALA A 128 9.76 -1.37 7.51
CA ALA A 128 8.50 -2.04 7.20
C ALA A 128 7.40 -1.70 8.22
N ARG A 129 7.73 -1.72 9.53
CA ARG A 129 6.81 -1.29 10.59
C ARG A 129 6.38 0.17 10.43
N ALA A 130 7.35 1.05 10.17
CA ALA A 130 7.08 2.48 9.94
C ALA A 130 6.20 2.71 8.71
N ALA A 131 6.41 1.93 7.64
CA ALA A 131 5.58 1.98 6.45
C ALA A 131 4.14 1.58 6.75
N VAL A 132 3.93 0.45 7.44
CA VAL A 132 2.59 0.00 7.86
C VAL A 132 1.89 1.07 8.71
N ALA A 133 2.57 1.60 9.73
CA ALA A 133 1.97 2.59 10.63
C ALA A 133 1.52 3.86 9.86
N GLN A 134 2.37 4.37 8.96
CA GLN A 134 2.05 5.56 8.18
C GLN A 134 0.93 5.32 7.17
N ILE A 135 0.97 4.18 6.48
CA ILE A 135 -0.01 3.83 5.45
C ILE A 135 -1.39 3.58 6.08
N VAL A 136 -1.44 2.83 7.19
CA VAL A 136 -2.69 2.59 7.93
C VAL A 136 -3.26 3.89 8.49
N SER A 137 -2.42 4.74 9.08
CA SER A 137 -2.86 6.04 9.59
C SER A 137 -3.43 6.93 8.49
N SER A 138 -2.76 6.98 7.33
CA SER A 138 -3.23 7.72 6.16
C SER A 138 -4.54 7.15 5.61
N PHE A 139 -4.68 5.82 5.57
CA PHE A 139 -5.88 5.14 5.07
C PHE A 139 -7.11 5.39 5.94
N CYS A 140 -6.94 5.45 7.26
CA CYS A 140 -8.02 5.73 8.21
C CYS A 140 -8.38 7.22 8.28
N SER A 141 -7.58 8.11 7.70
CA SER A 141 -7.75 9.55 7.85
C SER A 141 -8.93 10.08 7.03
N THR A 142 -9.80 10.84 7.69
CA THR A 142 -10.89 11.59 7.04
C THR A 142 -10.53 13.05 6.77
N ALA A 143 -9.29 13.48 7.07
CA ALA A 143 -8.93 14.90 7.17
C ALA A 143 -9.10 15.71 5.87
N ASN A 144 -9.07 15.04 4.72
CA ASN A 144 -9.13 15.70 3.40
C ASN A 144 -10.47 15.50 2.69
N LEU A 145 -11.48 14.96 3.38
CA LEU A 145 -12.80 14.72 2.78
C LEU A 145 -13.62 16.02 2.74
N PRO A 146 -14.30 16.33 1.61
CA PRO A 146 -15.21 17.47 1.54
C PRO A 146 -16.36 17.29 2.54
N GLU A 147 -16.67 18.33 3.33
CA GLU A 147 -17.65 18.28 4.44
C GLU A 147 -18.98 17.63 4.04
N GLU A 148 -19.46 17.90 2.82
CA GLU A 148 -20.71 17.41 2.25
C GLU A 148 -20.79 15.87 2.19
N PHE A 149 -19.65 15.19 2.02
CA PHE A 149 -19.57 13.73 1.89
C PHE A 149 -19.01 13.04 3.14
N VAL A 150 -18.59 13.81 4.16
CA VAL A 150 -17.90 13.27 5.35
C VAL A 150 -18.70 12.16 6.02
N ALA A 151 -20.03 12.25 6.10
CA ALA A 151 -20.82 11.22 6.77
C ALA A 151 -20.80 9.87 6.01
N GLN A 152 -21.05 9.90 4.70
CA GLN A 152 -21.06 8.68 3.87
C GLN A 152 -19.66 8.09 3.72
N GLU A 153 -18.67 8.94 3.44
CA GLU A 153 -17.27 8.53 3.32
C GLU A 153 -16.71 7.98 4.63
N ARG A 154 -17.09 8.55 5.79
CA ARG A 154 -16.72 8.00 7.10
C ARG A 154 -17.28 6.60 7.30
N ILE A 155 -18.53 6.35 6.91
CA ILE A 155 -19.11 4.99 6.99
C ILE A 155 -18.33 4.05 6.08
N ALA A 156 -17.99 4.47 4.86
CA ALA A 156 -17.19 3.65 3.94
C ALA A 156 -15.81 3.33 4.53
N ILE A 157 -15.11 4.31 5.10
CA ILE A 157 -13.83 4.11 5.79
C ILE A 157 -13.99 3.16 6.98
N PHE A 158 -15.04 3.28 7.78
CA PHE A 158 -15.27 2.36 8.88
C PHE A 158 -15.50 0.93 8.40
N MET A 159 -16.27 0.74 7.33
CA MET A 159 -16.45 -0.60 6.73
C MET A 159 -15.11 -1.17 6.23
N ASP A 160 -14.32 -0.36 5.54
CA ASP A 160 -13.00 -0.75 5.02
C ASP A 160 -12.04 -1.11 6.16
N VAL A 161 -11.99 -0.28 7.22
CA VAL A 161 -11.19 -0.52 8.43
C VAL A 161 -11.62 -1.81 9.13
N THR A 162 -12.92 -2.03 9.30
CA THR A 162 -13.45 -3.27 9.90
C THR A 162 -13.03 -4.49 9.08
N ALA A 163 -13.18 -4.42 7.76
CA ALA A 163 -12.79 -5.51 6.86
C ALA A 163 -11.28 -5.75 6.86
N LEU A 164 -10.47 -4.69 7.03
CA LEU A 164 -9.01 -4.81 7.13
C LEU A 164 -8.59 -5.41 8.47
N LEU A 165 -9.23 -5.01 9.57
CA LEU A 165 -8.99 -5.55 10.90
C LEU A 165 -9.30 -7.05 10.95
N ASP A 166 -10.49 -7.45 10.50
CA ASP A 166 -10.91 -8.85 10.44
C ASP A 166 -9.96 -9.70 9.59
N ASP A 167 -9.55 -9.20 8.43
CA ASP A 167 -8.57 -9.88 7.57
C ASP A 167 -7.20 -10.04 8.27
N THR A 168 -6.75 -9.00 8.96
CA THR A 168 -5.48 -9.00 9.69
C THR A 168 -5.50 -10.01 10.84
N VAL A 169 -6.58 -10.07 11.61
CA VAL A 169 -6.78 -11.05 12.69
C VAL A 169 -6.75 -12.47 12.13
N LYS A 170 -7.53 -12.74 11.07
CA LYS A 170 -7.53 -14.04 10.39
C LYS A 170 -6.14 -14.43 9.86
N ASN A 171 -5.35 -13.47 9.40
CA ASN A 171 -3.99 -13.73 8.92
C ASN A 171 -3.02 -14.05 10.06
N ILE A 172 -3.19 -13.44 11.25
CA ILE A 172 -2.43 -13.80 12.46
C ILE A 172 -2.72 -15.26 12.84
N ASP A 173 -4.00 -15.65 12.85
CA ASP A 173 -4.40 -17.02 13.19
C ASP A 173 -3.82 -18.06 12.22
N LYS A 174 -3.83 -17.75 10.91
CA LYS A 174 -3.29 -18.63 9.85
C LYS A 174 -1.77 -18.80 9.92
N LEU A 175 -1.05 -17.72 10.20
CA LEU A 175 0.42 -17.72 10.20
C LEU A 175 1.02 -18.45 11.40
N GLY A 176 0.25 -18.58 12.49
CA GLY A 176 0.69 -19.21 13.73
C GLY A 176 1.68 -18.34 14.53
N HIS A 177 1.69 -18.52 15.85
CA HIS A 177 2.40 -17.62 16.78
C HIS A 177 3.93 -17.58 16.66
N GLN A 178 4.53 -18.49 15.88
CA GLN A 178 5.99 -18.63 15.79
C GLN A 178 6.64 -17.81 14.67
N THR A 179 5.85 -17.21 13.76
CA THR A 179 6.44 -16.41 12.68
C THR A 179 6.70 -14.97 13.13
N GLU A 180 7.87 -14.43 12.80
CA GLU A 180 8.18 -13.01 13.03
C GLU A 180 7.15 -12.09 12.36
N ARG A 181 6.50 -12.55 11.28
CA ARG A 181 5.45 -11.81 10.57
C ARG A 181 4.24 -11.48 11.44
N VAL A 182 3.98 -12.24 12.51
CA VAL A 182 2.89 -11.94 13.45
C VAL A 182 3.14 -10.60 14.14
N VAL A 183 4.39 -10.23 14.40
CA VAL A 183 4.73 -8.97 15.08
C VAL A 183 4.22 -7.76 14.29
N ILE A 184 4.50 -7.70 12.99
CA ILE A 184 4.05 -6.57 12.15
C ILE A 184 2.55 -6.59 11.90
N LEU A 185 1.90 -7.76 11.91
CA LEU A 185 0.43 -7.83 11.85
C LEU A 185 -0.21 -7.36 13.17
N LEU A 186 0.39 -7.68 14.32
CA LEU A 186 -0.04 -7.13 15.61
C LEU A 186 0.15 -5.61 15.66
N ASP A 187 1.25 -5.09 15.12
CA ASP A 187 1.41 -3.64 14.95
C ASP A 187 0.33 -3.06 14.04
N THR A 188 -0.06 -3.78 12.98
CA THR A 188 -1.14 -3.37 12.08
C THR A 188 -2.46 -3.29 12.85
N VAL A 189 -2.80 -4.31 13.65
CA VAL A 189 -3.98 -4.31 14.52
C VAL A 189 -3.93 -3.13 15.49
N TYR A 190 -2.81 -2.95 16.19
CA TYR A 190 -2.64 -1.86 17.14
C TYR A 190 -2.82 -0.49 16.45
N CYS A 191 -2.17 -0.28 15.31
CA CYS A 191 -2.33 0.95 14.53
C CYS A 191 -3.79 1.15 14.13
N LEU A 192 -4.44 0.12 13.57
CA LEU A 192 -5.85 0.18 13.17
C LEU A 192 -6.73 0.59 14.34
N LEU A 193 -6.53 0.05 15.55
CA LEU A 193 -7.31 0.43 16.73
C LEU A 193 -6.99 1.84 17.21
N SER A 194 -5.70 2.21 17.25
CA SER A 194 -5.22 3.48 17.82
C SER A 194 -5.58 4.72 17.02
N VAL A 195 -5.71 4.60 15.70
CA VAL A 195 -5.97 5.74 14.81
C VAL A 195 -7.46 6.04 14.67
N GLN A 196 -8.34 5.19 15.22
CA GLN A 196 -9.78 5.39 15.03
C GLN A 196 -10.30 6.57 15.84
N PRO A 197 -11.21 7.36 15.27
CA PRO A 197 -11.95 8.35 16.05
C PRO A 197 -12.89 7.65 17.03
N ILE A 198 -13.16 8.29 18.18
CA ILE A 198 -14.11 7.80 19.19
C ILE A 198 -15.47 7.43 18.57
N SER A 199 -15.88 8.14 17.52
CA SER A 199 -17.14 7.86 16.81
C SER A 199 -17.25 6.44 16.24
N ILE A 200 -16.15 5.72 16.00
CA ILE A 200 -16.21 4.33 15.51
C ILE A 200 -16.90 3.39 16.50
N GLN A 201 -16.98 3.78 17.79
CA GLN A 201 -17.69 3.01 18.81
C GLN A 201 -19.18 2.83 18.50
N THR A 202 -19.75 3.70 17.65
CA THR A 202 -21.13 3.57 17.16
C THR A 202 -21.26 2.63 15.96
N HIS A 203 -20.13 2.21 15.35
CA HIS A 203 -20.11 1.29 14.21
C HIS A 203 -20.06 -0.17 14.70
N GLN A 204 -21.24 -0.75 14.91
CA GLN A 204 -21.39 -2.10 15.45
C GLN A 204 -20.54 -3.19 14.74
N PRO A 205 -20.39 -3.21 13.40
CA PRO A 205 -19.54 -4.18 12.74
C PRO A 205 -18.09 -4.17 13.22
N PHE A 206 -17.53 -2.98 13.51
CA PHE A 206 -16.17 -2.86 14.06
C PHE A 206 -16.08 -3.47 15.47
N ILE A 207 -17.06 -3.19 16.32
CA ILE A 207 -17.12 -3.72 17.68
C ILE A 207 -17.19 -5.25 17.66
N ASN A 208 -17.99 -5.84 16.77
CA ASN A 208 -18.14 -7.29 16.65
C ASN A 208 -16.86 -8.03 16.17
N VAL A 209 -15.87 -7.33 15.61
CA VAL A 209 -14.58 -7.93 15.25
C VAL A 209 -13.63 -7.98 16.46
N ILE A 210 -13.81 -7.06 17.42
CA ILE A 210 -12.96 -6.93 18.61
C ILE A 210 -13.42 -7.86 19.75
N TRP A 211 -14.74 -8.08 19.86
CA TRP A 211 -15.41 -8.83 20.93
C TRP A 211 -16.02 -10.13 20.42
#